data_AF-A0A6G1R3X2-F1
#
_entry.id   AF-A0A6G1R3X2-F1
#
_cell.length_a   1.000
_cell.length_b   1.000
_cell.length_c   1.000
_cell.angle_alpha   90.00
_cell.angle_beta   90.00
_cell.angle_gamma   90.00
#
_symmetry.space_group_name_H-M   'P 1'
#
loop_
_entity.id
_entity.type
_entity.pdbx_description
1 polymer ?
#
loop_
_entity_poly.entity_id
_entity_poly.type
_entity_poly.pdbx_seq_one_letter_code
_entity_poly.pdbx_strand_id
1 'polypeptide(L)'
;DSLPVVQSLGMTVQEGVRKTITEFELKVTDADTEADSITVTIVQPPRHGLIERASSGQRYQPASTFSMGDIYQNRISYRHDGSRSLKDRFTFTVSDGTNSLFVMEDGG
;
A
#
# COMPACT_ATOMS: atom_id res chain seq x y z
N ASP A 1 -3.73 -1.69 24.00
CA ASP A 1 -2.97 -2.11 22.85
C ASP A 1 -3.60 -3.32 22.22
N SER A 2 -4.46 -3.03 21.25
CA SER A 2 -4.98 -4.04 20.34
C SER A 2 -3.97 -4.31 19.22
N LEU A 3 -4.13 -5.42 18.50
CA LEU A 3 -3.29 -5.71 17.33
C LEU A 3 -3.99 -5.18 16.08
N PRO A 4 -3.25 -4.56 15.14
CA PRO A 4 -3.83 -4.13 13.87
C PRO A 4 -4.37 -5.31 13.07
N VAL A 5 -5.55 -5.13 12.49
CA VAL A 5 -6.21 -6.09 11.60
C VAL A 5 -6.01 -5.65 10.16
N VAL A 6 -5.56 -6.56 9.30
CA VAL A 6 -5.25 -6.29 7.89
C VAL A 6 -6.18 -7.06 6.96
N GLN A 7 -6.70 -6.37 5.96
CA GLN A 7 -7.40 -6.93 4.81
C GLN A 7 -6.70 -6.47 3.52
N SER A 8 -6.29 -7.44 2.70
CA SER A 8 -5.72 -7.20 1.37
C SER A 8 -6.49 -8.00 0.33
N LEU A 9 -7.00 -7.35 -0.71
CA LEU A 9 -7.81 -7.98 -1.76
C LEU A 9 -7.15 -7.93 -3.15
N GLY A 10 -5.97 -7.31 -3.27
CA GLY A 10 -5.27 -7.11 -4.54
C GLY A 10 -6.05 -6.24 -5.54
N MET A 11 -5.48 -6.01 -6.72
CA MET A 11 -6.17 -5.31 -7.81
C MET A 11 -5.64 -5.66 -9.20
N THR A 12 -6.49 -5.52 -10.21
CA THR A 12 -6.08 -5.52 -11.62
C THR A 12 -5.67 -4.13 -12.08
N VAL A 13 -4.53 -4.06 -12.76
CA VAL A 13 -3.96 -2.85 -13.35
C VAL A 13 -3.57 -3.16 -14.79
N GLN A 14 -3.88 -2.24 -15.70
CA GLN A 14 -3.46 -2.35 -17.09
C GLN A 14 -1.95 -2.04 -17.22
N GLU A 15 -1.27 -2.75 -18.12
CA GLU A 15 0.15 -2.50 -18.43
C GLU A 15 0.41 -1.01 -18.72
N GLY A 16 1.42 -0.45 -18.07
CA GLY A 16 1.84 0.95 -18.21
C GLY A 16 0.92 1.99 -17.54
N VAL A 17 -0.15 1.54 -16.88
CA VAL A 17 -1.13 2.43 -16.24
C VAL A 17 -0.84 2.57 -14.74
N ARG A 18 -1.24 3.72 -14.20
CA ARG A 18 -1.29 3.99 -12.76
C ARG A 18 -2.70 3.73 -12.24
N LYS A 19 -2.80 3.05 -11.09
CA LYS A 19 -4.06 2.86 -10.36
C LYS A 19 -3.89 3.23 -8.89
N THR A 20 -4.82 4.01 -8.37
CA THR A 20 -4.89 4.38 -6.95
C THR A 20 -5.21 3.14 -6.12
N ILE A 21 -4.50 2.97 -5.00
CA ILE A 21 -4.81 1.95 -3.99
C ILE A 21 -5.77 2.59 -2.99
N THR A 22 -6.95 2.00 -2.83
CA THR A 22 -7.99 2.49 -1.93
C THR A 22 -8.21 1.50 -0.78
N GLU A 23 -9.17 1.82 0.10
CA GLU A 23 -9.54 0.90 1.19
C GLU A 23 -10.15 -0.42 0.71
N PHE A 24 -10.57 -0.51 -0.56
CA PHE A 24 -11.06 -1.76 -1.15
C PHE A 24 -9.92 -2.74 -1.42
N GLU A 25 -8.74 -2.24 -1.80
CA GLU A 25 -7.57 -3.06 -2.06
C GLU A 25 -6.79 -3.36 -0.77
N LEU A 26 -6.61 -2.36 0.09
CA LEU A 26 -5.83 -2.46 1.32
C LEU A 26 -6.53 -1.69 2.45
N LYS A 27 -6.92 -2.41 3.50
CA LYS A 27 -7.51 -1.83 4.71
C LYS A 27 -6.79 -2.36 5.93
N VAL A 28 -6.34 -1.42 6.76
CA VAL A 28 -5.82 -1.72 8.10
C VAL A 28 -6.63 -0.92 9.09
N THR A 29 -7.12 -1.60 10.12
CA THR A 29 -7.85 -0.99 11.22
C THR A 29 -7.29 -1.46 12.54
N ASP A 30 -7.29 -0.58 13.52
CA ASP A 30 -6.88 -0.87 14.88
C ASP A 30 -7.88 -0.21 15.83
N ALA A 31 -8.17 -0.82 16.99
CA ALA A 31 -9.26 -0.36 17.85
C ALA A 31 -8.85 0.84 18.72
N ASP A 32 -7.56 1.02 18.96
CA ASP A 32 -7.00 2.08 19.79
C ASP A 32 -6.08 3.06 19.03
N THR A 33 -5.87 2.85 17.72
CA THR A 33 -4.98 3.68 16.89
C THR A 33 -5.71 4.32 15.71
N GLU A 34 -5.57 5.64 15.55
CA GLU A 34 -6.12 6.38 14.41
C GLU A 34 -5.39 6.04 13.10
N ALA A 35 -6.11 6.13 11.97
CA ALA A 35 -5.60 5.74 10.66
C ALA A 35 -4.34 6.52 10.19
N ASP A 36 -4.19 7.78 10.62
CA ASP A 36 -2.99 8.58 10.32
C ASP A 36 -1.75 8.09 11.07
N SER A 37 -1.93 7.38 12.17
CA SER A 37 -0.86 6.82 13.02
C SER A 37 -0.50 5.38 12.64
N ILE A 38 -1.38 4.67 11.92
CA ILE A 38 -1.09 3.34 11.37
C ILE A 38 -0.19 3.49 10.15
N THR A 39 1.04 2.96 10.25
CA THR A 39 2.07 3.04 9.23
C THR A 39 2.22 1.73 8.48
N VAL A 40 2.19 1.79 7.15
CA VAL A 40 2.52 0.70 6.22
C VAL A 40 3.92 0.94 5.66
N THR A 41 4.81 -0.05 5.76
CA THR A 41 6.17 0.01 5.19
C THR A 41 6.42 -1.13 4.23
N ILE A 42 6.75 -0.82 2.98
CA ILE A 42 7.12 -1.78 1.95
C ILE A 42 8.50 -2.36 2.27
N VAL A 43 8.55 -3.66 2.48
CA VAL A 43 9.79 -4.43 2.74
C VAL A 43 10.35 -5.01 1.45
N GLN A 44 9.47 -5.50 0.57
CA GLN A 44 9.86 -5.97 -0.75
C GLN A 44 9.05 -5.19 -1.80
N PRO A 45 9.69 -4.35 -2.61
CA PRO A 45 8.99 -3.56 -3.62
C PRO A 45 8.45 -4.43 -4.75
N PRO A 46 7.46 -3.93 -5.50
CA PRO A 46 7.01 -4.57 -6.73
C PRO A 46 8.15 -4.75 -7.75
N ARG A 47 8.07 -5.82 -8.55
CA ARG A 47 9.06 -6.14 -9.59
C ARG A 47 8.73 -5.49 -10.93
N HIS A 48 7.45 -5.28 -11.22
CA HIS A 48 6.93 -4.80 -12.51
C HIS A 48 6.23 -3.45 -12.38
N GLY A 49 6.56 -2.70 -11.34
CA GLY A 49 5.96 -1.41 -11.07
C GLY A 49 6.56 -0.74 -9.85
N LEU A 50 5.91 0.33 -9.40
CA LEU A 50 6.33 1.13 -8.25
C LEU A 50 5.10 1.55 -7.46
N ILE A 51 5.23 1.59 -6.13
CA ILE A 51 4.28 2.30 -5.27
C ILE A 51 4.71 3.77 -5.20
N GLU A 52 3.77 4.67 -5.48
CA GLU A 52 4.00 6.10 -5.52
C GLU A 52 3.00 6.82 -4.60
N ARG A 53 3.43 7.94 -4.03
CA ARG A 53 2.59 8.88 -3.29
C ARG A 53 2.43 10.17 -4.07
N ALA A 54 1.20 10.65 -4.14
CA ALA A 54 0.86 12.00 -4.58
C ALA A 54 0.90 12.95 -3.38
N SER A 55 1.58 14.09 -3.55
CA SER A 55 1.52 15.22 -2.63
C SER A 55 0.85 16.38 -3.35
N SER A 56 0.01 17.15 -2.65
CA SER A 56 -0.74 18.26 -3.25
C SER A 56 0.21 19.23 -3.98
N GLY A 57 -0.03 19.44 -5.28
CA GLY A 57 0.78 20.32 -6.12
C GLY A 57 2.15 19.79 -6.53
N GLN A 58 2.50 18.54 -6.20
CA GLN A 58 3.78 17.92 -6.55
C GLN A 58 3.61 16.69 -7.44
N ARG A 59 4.70 16.31 -8.11
CA ARG A 59 4.77 15.06 -8.89
C ARG A 59 4.66 13.85 -7.96
N TYR A 60 4.13 12.75 -8.48
CA TYR A 60 4.20 11.44 -7.84
C TYR A 60 5.65 11.08 -7.52
N GLN A 61 5.89 10.61 -6.30
CA GLN A 61 7.21 10.15 -5.86
C GLN A 61 7.12 8.70 -5.38
N PRO A 62 8.16 7.88 -5.58
CA PRO A 62 8.23 6.55 -4.98
C PRO A 62 8.01 6.62 -3.48
N ALA A 63 7.19 5.72 -2.95
CA ALA A 63 6.86 5.65 -1.53
C ALA A 63 7.16 4.26 -1.00
N SER A 64 8.08 4.19 -0.04
CA SER A 64 8.35 2.97 0.75
C SER A 64 7.53 2.92 2.04
N THR A 65 7.00 4.06 2.49
CA THR A 65 6.24 4.17 3.74
C THR A 65 5.10 5.17 3.57
N PHE A 66 3.92 4.82 4.09
CA PHE A 66 2.71 5.66 4.05
C PHE A 66 1.76 5.28 5.19
N SER A 67 0.81 6.17 5.53
CA SER A 67 -0.21 5.90 6.55
C SER A 67 -1.51 5.37 5.93
N MET A 68 -2.41 4.80 6.75
CA MET A 68 -3.76 4.49 6.26
C MET A 68 -4.55 5.75 5.89
N GLY A 69 -4.28 6.89 6.53
CA GLY A 69 -4.81 8.17 6.08
C GLY A 69 -4.38 8.56 4.67
N ASP A 70 -3.18 8.16 4.22
CA ASP A 70 -2.77 8.34 2.82
C ASP A 70 -3.63 7.55 1.83
N ILE A 71 -4.01 6.33 2.21
CA ILE A 71 -4.92 5.48 1.42
C ILE A 71 -6.31 6.13 1.37
N TYR A 72 -6.85 6.57 2.51
CA TYR A 72 -8.17 7.22 2.57
C TYR A 72 -8.23 8.56 1.84
N GLN A 73 -7.11 9.26 1.73
CA GLN A 73 -6.97 10.49 0.95
C GLN A 73 -6.61 10.23 -0.53
N ASN A 74 -6.64 8.98 -0.99
CA ASN A 74 -6.33 8.57 -2.37
C ASN A 74 -4.94 9.01 -2.84
N ARG A 75 -3.96 9.10 -1.92
CA ARG A 75 -2.61 9.57 -2.23
C ARG A 75 -1.68 8.46 -2.69
N ILE A 76 -1.99 7.20 -2.44
CA ILE A 76 -1.12 6.08 -2.79
C ILE A 76 -1.59 5.43 -4.09
N SER A 77 -0.64 5.09 -4.95
CA SER A 77 -0.93 4.45 -6.23
C SER A 77 0.15 3.44 -6.57
N TYR A 78 -0.24 2.38 -7.28
CA TYR A 78 0.69 1.54 -8.01
C TYR A 78 0.79 2.04 -9.45
N ARG A 79 2.01 2.12 -10.00
CA ARG A 79 2.26 2.35 -11.43
C ARG A 79 2.95 1.14 -12.03
N HIS A 80 2.29 0.49 -12.99
CA HIS A 80 2.87 -0.59 -13.78
C HIS A 80 3.96 -0.05 -14.72
N ASP A 81 5.08 -0.76 -14.89
CA ASP A 81 6.24 -0.29 -15.67
C ASP A 81 6.07 -0.39 -17.20
N GLY A 82 5.11 -1.20 -17.64
CA GLY A 82 4.76 -1.41 -19.05
C GLY A 82 5.34 -2.68 -19.66
N SER A 83 6.03 -3.48 -18.85
CA SER A 83 6.43 -4.84 -19.21
C SER A 83 5.20 -5.75 -19.38
N ARG A 84 5.37 -6.85 -20.12
CA ARG A 84 4.33 -7.87 -20.27
C ARG A 84 4.37 -8.82 -19.08
N SER A 85 3.75 -8.42 -17.98
CA SER A 85 3.65 -9.22 -16.74
C SER A 85 2.19 -9.43 -16.36
N LEU A 86 1.83 -10.67 -16.05
CA LEU A 86 0.48 -11.03 -15.63
C LEU A 86 0.24 -10.80 -14.13
N LYS A 87 1.32 -10.72 -13.34
CA LYS A 87 1.29 -10.61 -11.89
C LYS A 87 2.46 -9.78 -11.39
N ASP A 88 2.19 -9.02 -10.35
CA ASP A 88 3.20 -8.32 -9.55
C ASP A 88 2.79 -8.43 -8.08
N ARG A 89 3.73 -8.22 -7.16
CA ARG A 89 3.45 -8.27 -5.72
C ARG A 89 4.44 -7.39 -4.97
N PHE A 90 4.02 -6.91 -3.81
CA PHE A 90 4.92 -6.30 -2.84
C PHE A 90 4.60 -6.83 -1.45
N THR A 91 5.60 -6.82 -0.59
CA THR A 91 5.48 -7.29 0.81
C THR A 91 5.62 -6.09 1.71
N PHE A 92 4.80 -6.00 2.75
CA PHE A 92 4.80 -4.86 3.66
C PHE A 92 4.64 -5.25 5.13
N THR A 93 5.04 -4.35 6.01
CA THR A 93 4.72 -4.39 7.43
C THR A 93 3.71 -3.33 7.78
N VAL A 94 2.98 -3.57 8.85
CA VAL A 94 2.03 -2.64 9.47
C VAL A 94 2.49 -2.39 10.91
N SER A 95 2.46 -1.14 11.34
CA SER A 95 2.70 -0.77 12.73
C SER A 95 1.77 0.34 13.18
N ASP A 96 1.25 0.23 14.40
CA ASP A 96 0.49 1.26 15.12
C ASP A 96 1.39 2.15 16.02
N GLY A 97 2.71 1.90 16.02
CA GLY A 97 3.70 2.55 16.89
C GLY A 97 4.17 1.70 18.07
N THR A 98 3.41 0.68 18.47
CA THR A 98 3.73 -0.23 19.59
C THR A 98 3.86 -1.69 19.13
N ASN A 99 3.02 -2.11 18.19
CA ASN A 99 3.00 -3.42 17.56
C ASN A 99 3.50 -3.34 16.12
N SER A 100 4.03 -4.46 15.61
CA SER A 100 4.43 -4.61 14.22
C SER A 100 3.99 -5.97 13.68
N LEU A 101 3.22 -5.95 12.59
CA LEU A 101 2.75 -7.15 11.87
C LEU A 101 3.43 -7.24 10.51
N PHE A 102 3.87 -8.44 10.13
CA PHE A 102 4.42 -8.73 8.81
C PHE A 102 3.34 -9.32 7.91
N VAL A 103 3.09 -8.70 6.75
CA VAL A 103 2.06 -9.14 5.80
C VAL A 103 2.75 -9.56 4.50
N MET A 104 2.63 -10.85 4.18
CA MET A 104 2.97 -11.40 2.87
C MET A 104 1.68 -11.59 2.07
N GLU A 105 1.55 -10.92 0.92
CA GLU A 105 0.57 -11.35 -0.08
C GLU A 105 1.11 -12.61 -0.76
N ASP A 106 0.54 -13.77 -0.43
CA ASP A 106 0.71 -14.98 -1.23
C ASP A 106 -0.14 -14.82 -2.50
N GLY A 107 0.53 -14.55 -3.61
CA GLY A 107 -0.07 -14.02 -4.83
C GLY A 107 -1.10 -14.95 -5.48
N GLY A 108 -2.32 -14.45 -5.63
CA GLY A 108 -3.34 -14.98 -6.54
C GLY A 108 -2.96 -14.87 -8.00
#